data_AF-A0A6B1FAG4-F1
#
_entry.id   AF-A0A6B1FAG4-F1
#
_cell.length_a   1.000
_cell.length_b   1.000
_cell.length_c   1.000
_cell.angle_alpha   90.00
_cell.angle_beta   90.00
_cell.angle_gamma   90.00
#
_symmetry.space_group_name_H-M   'P 1'
#
loop_
_entity.id
_entity.type
_entity.pdbx_description
1 polymer ?
#
loop_
_entity_poly.entity_id
_entity_poly.type
_entity_poly.pdbx_seq_one_letter_code
_entity_poly.pdbx_strand_id
1 'polypeptide(L)'
;GTTAIAGSGGVPGAVRNVNRHRRSGDLALYDAEADLSTFPFSLRAVEDLREECAGGPVFRFPPPAGGQLTFMAYVPHVGEGRRSSCAARAEVARYLARVQRRDRRYAQVHGVATGRDDNALMSAFDVTLVWSPRSNLALYGETVDIAGALESGVRIALSTDWSPSGSFTMREEVRCARRVATDAGVALPGETLWRMATGNGAYALGLEDRFGAIRPGLRADLILVRHAGGDLHEAVLTATDEDILATWIDGRAILVAGLLEEALGGRECVALEGVAPKVCGLLGRFRLSAGEFGAYIEDAVPLNDASRQAPCETPPR
;
A
#
# COMPACT_ATOMS: atom_id res chain seq x y z
N GLY A 1 7.84 -7.09 5.11
CA GLY A 1 6.71 -6.55 5.90
C GLY A 1 6.47 -5.09 5.54
N THR A 2 5.41 -4.47 6.06
CA THR A 2 5.20 -3.01 5.98
C THR A 2 5.11 -2.43 7.38
N THR A 3 5.56 -1.19 7.56
CA THR A 3 5.52 -0.46 8.85
C THR A 3 4.33 0.50 8.92
N ALA A 4 3.79 0.91 7.76
CA ALA A 4 2.67 1.81 7.62
C ALA A 4 1.75 1.42 6.45
N ILE A 5 0.45 1.68 6.60
CA ILE A 5 -0.59 1.49 5.59
C ILE A 5 -1.57 2.66 5.63
N ALA A 6 -2.34 2.87 4.56
CA ALA A 6 -3.56 3.66 4.59
C ALA A 6 -4.73 2.75 4.17
N GLY A 7 -5.71 2.55 5.05
CA GLY A 7 -6.83 1.65 4.79
C GLY A 7 -8.12 2.08 5.46
N SER A 8 -9.26 1.75 4.86
CA SER A 8 -10.61 2.08 5.35
C SER A 8 -11.00 1.31 6.62
N GLY A 9 -10.31 0.21 6.93
CA GLY A 9 -10.50 -0.65 8.11
C GLY A 9 -9.23 -0.84 8.94
N GLY A 10 -9.28 -1.76 9.91
CA GLY A 10 -8.13 -2.21 10.67
C GLY A 10 -8.49 -2.81 12.02
N VAL A 11 -7.74 -3.80 12.45
CA VAL A 11 -7.63 -4.25 13.85
C VAL A 11 -6.38 -3.62 14.46
N PRO A 12 -6.33 -3.34 15.77
CA PRO A 12 -5.08 -2.91 16.40
C PRO A 12 -3.98 -3.93 16.12
N GLY A 13 -2.75 -3.47 15.90
CA GLY A 13 -1.65 -4.36 15.53
C GLY A 13 -0.30 -3.67 15.42
N ALA A 14 0.69 -4.42 14.92
CA ALA A 14 2.07 -3.96 14.76
C ALA A 14 2.32 -3.13 13.48
N VAL A 15 1.27 -2.70 12.77
CA VAL A 15 1.36 -1.89 11.55
C VAL A 15 0.55 -0.60 11.75
N ARG A 16 1.14 0.55 11.39
CA ARG A 16 0.50 1.86 11.53
C ARG A 16 -0.53 2.10 10.43
N ASN A 17 -1.80 2.33 10.77
CA ASN A 17 -2.75 2.88 9.80
C ASN A 17 -2.73 4.42 9.85
N VAL A 18 -2.13 5.03 8.83
CA VAL A 18 -1.94 6.49 8.72
C VAL A 18 -3.19 7.25 8.33
N ASN A 19 -4.38 6.62 8.32
CA ASN A 19 -5.63 7.28 7.99
C ASN A 19 -6.68 7.29 9.13
N ARG A 20 -6.35 6.83 10.34
CA ARG A 20 -7.32 6.83 11.45
C ARG A 20 -6.80 7.57 12.67
N HIS A 21 -7.52 8.61 13.06
CA HIS A 21 -7.30 9.30 14.32
C HIS A 21 -7.81 8.49 15.51
N ARG A 22 -7.00 8.44 16.57
CA ARG A 22 -7.37 8.04 17.93
C ARG A 22 -8.07 6.69 18.02
N ARG A 23 -7.31 5.60 17.88
CA ARG A 23 -7.63 4.35 18.58
C ARG A 23 -6.77 4.22 19.82
N SER A 24 -7.43 4.12 20.98
CA SER A 24 -6.82 3.66 22.21
C SER A 24 -6.27 2.24 21.98
N GLY A 25 -4.94 2.09 21.92
CA GLY A 25 -4.29 0.78 21.78
C GLY A 25 -3.46 0.55 20.50
N ASP A 26 -3.49 1.46 19.51
CA ASP A 26 -2.53 1.38 18.40
C ASP A 26 -1.13 1.78 18.87
N LEU A 27 -0.13 0.95 18.55
CA LEU A 27 1.28 1.15 18.96
C LEU A 27 1.92 2.41 18.35
N ALA A 28 1.26 3.02 17.35
CA ALA A 28 1.77 4.11 16.54
C ALA A 28 0.83 5.33 16.57
N LEU A 29 1.18 6.35 17.36
CA LEU A 29 0.42 7.59 17.54
C LEU A 29 0.80 8.63 16.48
N TYR A 30 0.11 8.68 15.33
CA TYR A 30 0.38 9.71 14.31
C TYR A 30 -0.87 10.24 13.61
N ASP A 31 -0.83 11.54 13.34
CA ASP A 31 -1.84 12.31 12.63
C ASP A 31 -1.37 12.53 11.18
N ALA A 32 -1.79 11.64 10.30
CA ALA A 32 -1.82 11.88 8.87
C ALA A 32 -3.26 11.56 8.43
N GLU A 33 -3.76 12.28 7.44
CA GLU A 33 -5.12 12.07 6.96
C GLU A 33 -5.10 12.00 5.44
N ALA A 34 -5.48 10.84 4.91
CA ALA A 34 -5.68 10.60 3.48
C ALA A 34 -7.17 10.36 3.26
N ASP A 35 -7.81 11.14 2.41
CA ASP A 35 -9.21 10.93 2.07
C ASP A 35 -9.36 9.63 1.28
N LEU A 36 -9.93 8.60 1.90
CA LEU A 36 -10.24 7.30 1.28
C LEU A 36 -11.71 7.20 0.86
N SER A 37 -12.46 8.30 0.89
CA SER A 37 -13.87 8.30 0.51
C SER A 37 -14.02 7.77 -0.92
N THR A 38 -14.91 6.80 -1.10
CA THR A 38 -15.19 6.19 -2.40
C THR A 38 -15.59 7.25 -3.41
N PHE A 39 -15.02 7.15 -4.62
CA PHE A 39 -15.45 7.93 -5.76
C PHE A 39 -16.35 7.04 -6.63
N PRO A 40 -17.45 7.58 -7.21
CA PRO A 40 -18.03 8.88 -6.94
C PRO A 40 -18.77 8.92 -5.58
N PHE A 41 -18.86 10.10 -4.95
CA PHE A 41 -19.36 10.31 -3.58
C PHE A 41 -20.89 10.18 -3.40
N SER A 42 -21.53 9.22 -4.05
CA SER A 42 -22.97 8.96 -3.93
C SER A 42 -23.19 7.49 -3.57
N LEU A 43 -24.09 7.22 -2.63
CA LEU A 43 -24.48 5.84 -2.26
C LEU A 43 -25.03 5.04 -3.45
N ARG A 44 -25.45 5.73 -4.52
CA ARG A 44 -25.96 5.15 -5.77
C ARG A 44 -25.05 5.37 -6.96
N ALA A 45 -23.85 5.94 -6.81
CA ALA A 45 -23.04 6.40 -7.93
C ALA A 45 -22.69 5.29 -8.93
N VAL A 46 -22.46 4.08 -8.42
CA VAL A 46 -22.21 2.90 -9.25
C VAL A 46 -23.47 2.49 -10.03
N GLU A 47 -24.66 2.65 -9.45
CA GLU A 47 -25.95 2.43 -10.15
C GLU A 47 -26.16 3.50 -11.22
N ASP A 48 -25.94 4.78 -10.88
CA ASP A 48 -26.04 5.92 -11.80
C ASP A 48 -25.15 5.70 -13.05
N LEU A 49 -23.89 5.29 -12.86
CA LEU A 49 -22.97 4.98 -13.95
C LEU A 49 -23.42 3.76 -14.78
N ARG A 50 -24.05 2.76 -14.15
CA ARG A 50 -24.61 1.60 -14.86
C ARG A 50 -25.83 1.99 -15.70
N GLU A 51 -26.69 2.87 -15.18
CA GLU A 51 -27.84 3.41 -15.92
C GLU A 51 -27.40 4.25 -17.12
N GLU A 52 -26.41 5.14 -16.96
CA GLU A 52 -25.79 5.89 -18.06
C GLU A 52 -25.31 4.94 -19.16
N CYS A 53 -24.63 3.86 -18.78
CA CYS A 53 -24.13 2.84 -19.69
C CYS A 53 -25.22 1.98 -20.36
N ALA A 54 -26.44 1.97 -19.83
CA ALA A 54 -27.61 1.32 -20.43
C ALA A 54 -28.40 2.26 -21.37
N GLY A 55 -27.87 3.45 -21.68
CA GLY A 55 -28.53 4.48 -22.50
C GLY A 55 -29.38 5.45 -21.68
N GLY A 56 -29.24 5.45 -20.36
CA GLY A 56 -29.86 6.39 -19.45
C GLY A 56 -29.25 7.80 -19.51
N PRO A 57 -29.73 8.72 -18.65
CA PRO A 57 -29.20 10.08 -18.60
C PRO A 57 -27.75 10.10 -18.13
N VAL A 58 -27.01 11.14 -18.53
CA VAL A 58 -25.65 11.38 -18.07
C VAL A 58 -25.69 12.00 -16.68
N PHE A 59 -25.06 11.35 -15.70
CA PHE A 59 -25.02 11.85 -14.33
C PHE A 59 -23.81 12.77 -14.10
N ARG A 60 -23.96 13.68 -13.12
CA ARG A 60 -22.87 14.54 -12.64
C ARG A 60 -22.60 14.22 -11.18
N PHE A 61 -21.34 14.06 -10.83
CA PHE A 61 -20.89 13.80 -9.47
C PHE A 61 -20.14 15.03 -8.95
N PRO A 62 -20.84 16.10 -8.54
CA PRO A 62 -20.19 17.23 -7.92
C PRO A 62 -19.52 16.78 -6.61
N PRO A 63 -18.45 17.47 -6.17
CA PRO A 63 -17.86 17.19 -4.87
C PRO A 63 -18.90 17.36 -3.75
N PRO A 64 -18.75 16.64 -2.62
CA PRO A 64 -19.63 16.80 -1.47
C PRO A 64 -19.75 18.27 -1.04
N ALA A 65 -20.97 18.71 -0.72
CA ALA A 65 -21.22 20.07 -0.23
C ALA A 65 -20.44 20.32 1.07
N GLY A 66 -19.67 21.41 1.14
CA GLY A 66 -18.83 21.74 2.29
C GLY A 66 -17.44 21.09 2.30
N GLY A 67 -17.03 20.43 1.20
CA GLY A 67 -15.71 19.82 1.03
C GLY A 67 -14.57 20.83 0.97
N GLN A 68 -14.24 21.45 2.11
CA GLN A 68 -12.87 21.87 2.31
C GLN A 68 -12.02 20.62 2.23
N LEU A 69 -11.05 20.68 1.32
CA LEU A 69 -10.08 19.65 1.07
C LEU A 69 -9.13 19.59 2.29
N THR A 70 -9.59 19.07 3.42
CA THR A 70 -8.87 19.04 4.71
C THR A 70 -7.67 18.11 4.69
N PHE A 71 -7.74 17.07 3.84
CA PHE A 71 -6.77 15.98 3.80
C PHE A 71 -5.64 16.22 2.80
N MET A 72 -4.43 15.74 3.15
CA MET A 72 -3.18 15.88 2.37
C MET A 72 -3.20 15.09 1.06
N ALA A 73 -3.95 13.97 1.03
CA ALA A 73 -4.10 13.10 -0.11
C ALA A 73 -5.57 12.72 -0.34
N TYR A 74 -5.93 12.40 -1.59
CA TYR A 74 -7.18 11.74 -1.96
C TYR A 74 -6.86 10.44 -2.69
N VAL A 75 -7.26 9.30 -2.12
CA VAL A 75 -6.88 7.95 -2.56
C VAL A 75 -8.13 7.06 -2.69
N PRO A 76 -9.07 7.39 -3.60
CA PRO A 76 -10.28 6.59 -3.85
C PRO A 76 -9.99 5.31 -4.65
N HIS A 77 -10.93 4.38 -4.57
CA HIS A 77 -11.07 3.29 -5.54
C HIS A 77 -11.68 3.89 -6.81
N VAL A 78 -11.04 3.68 -7.97
CA VAL A 78 -11.47 4.24 -9.26
C VAL A 78 -11.08 3.28 -10.38
N GLY A 79 -12.03 2.99 -11.27
CA GLY A 79 -11.83 2.02 -12.35
C GLY A 79 -11.69 0.60 -11.80
N GLU A 80 -12.30 0.33 -10.65
CA GLU A 80 -12.34 -0.97 -10.00
C GLU A 80 -13.38 -1.86 -10.70
N GLY A 81 -12.91 -2.67 -11.66
CA GLY A 81 -13.75 -3.51 -12.49
C GLY A 81 -13.08 -3.85 -13.82
N ARG A 82 -13.70 -4.74 -14.60
CA ARG A 82 -13.17 -5.15 -15.91
C ARG A 82 -12.99 -3.96 -16.85
N ARG A 83 -11.97 -3.97 -17.70
CA ARG A 83 -11.74 -2.97 -18.75
C ARG A 83 -12.91 -2.81 -19.70
N SER A 84 -13.64 -3.90 -19.94
CA SER A 84 -14.84 -3.90 -20.78
C SER A 84 -16.03 -3.20 -20.11
N SER A 85 -16.02 -2.99 -18.79
CA SER A 85 -17.07 -2.30 -18.05
C SER A 85 -17.17 -0.83 -18.44
N CYS A 86 -18.31 -0.45 -19.03
CA CYS A 86 -18.60 0.94 -19.34
C CYS A 86 -18.60 1.82 -18.07
N ALA A 87 -19.20 1.34 -16.97
CA ALA A 87 -19.29 2.11 -15.73
C ALA A 87 -17.91 2.40 -15.14
N ALA A 88 -17.00 1.40 -15.13
CA ALA A 88 -15.65 1.59 -14.61
C ALA A 88 -14.84 2.57 -15.47
N ARG A 89 -14.97 2.53 -16.81
CA ARG A 89 -14.33 3.52 -17.69
C ARG A 89 -14.89 4.93 -17.49
N ALA A 90 -16.21 5.05 -17.35
CA ALA A 90 -16.86 6.33 -17.10
C ALA A 90 -16.41 6.92 -15.75
N GLU A 91 -16.25 6.08 -14.73
CA GLU A 91 -15.70 6.47 -13.42
C GLU A 91 -14.28 7.05 -13.54
N VAL A 92 -13.37 6.37 -14.25
CA VAL A 92 -12.01 6.87 -14.53
C VAL A 92 -12.05 8.25 -15.19
N ALA A 93 -12.87 8.42 -16.23
CA ALA A 93 -13.00 9.69 -16.93
C ALA A 93 -13.50 10.81 -16.00
N ARG A 94 -14.47 10.53 -15.12
CA ARG A 94 -14.98 11.53 -14.16
C ARG A 94 -13.97 11.86 -13.07
N TYR A 95 -13.20 10.88 -12.63
CA TYR A 95 -12.11 11.10 -11.68
C TYR A 95 -11.00 11.97 -12.31
N LEU A 96 -10.57 11.69 -13.53
CA LEU A 96 -9.54 12.48 -14.23
C LEU A 96 -9.99 13.91 -14.53
N ALA A 97 -11.28 14.13 -14.79
CA ALA A 97 -11.85 15.47 -14.88
C ALA A 97 -11.75 16.24 -13.54
N ARG A 98 -11.72 15.55 -12.41
CA ARG A 98 -11.68 16.13 -11.06
C ARG A 98 -10.27 16.44 -10.55
N VAL A 99 -9.28 15.63 -10.91
CA VAL A 99 -7.91 15.69 -10.35
C VAL A 99 -6.93 16.54 -11.16
N GLN A 100 -7.42 17.42 -12.02
CA GLN A 100 -6.60 18.36 -12.81
C GLN A 100 -5.86 19.43 -11.97
N ARG A 101 -5.92 19.34 -10.64
CA ARG A 101 -5.41 20.35 -9.69
C ARG A 101 -4.20 19.79 -8.94
N ARG A 102 -3.29 20.65 -8.53
CA ARG A 102 -2.12 20.29 -7.69
C ARG A 102 -2.28 20.78 -6.24
N ASP A 103 -3.51 20.81 -5.76
CA ASP A 103 -3.87 21.30 -4.42
C ASP A 103 -3.66 20.26 -3.31
N ARG A 104 -3.45 19.00 -3.67
CA ARG A 104 -3.20 17.86 -2.78
C ARG A 104 -2.55 16.73 -3.57
N ARG A 105 -2.16 15.64 -2.91
CA ARG A 105 -1.83 14.39 -3.59
C ARG A 105 -3.10 13.69 -4.07
N TYR A 106 -3.03 13.11 -5.26
CA TYR A 106 -4.08 12.31 -5.85
C TYR A 106 -3.54 10.92 -6.17
N ALA A 107 -4.32 9.89 -5.83
CA ALA A 107 -3.98 8.51 -6.14
C ALA A 107 -5.23 7.73 -6.52
N GLN A 108 -5.07 6.69 -7.34
CA GLN A 108 -6.15 5.85 -7.85
C GLN A 108 -5.88 4.41 -7.44
N VAL A 109 -6.73 3.84 -6.59
CA VAL A 109 -6.66 2.42 -6.22
C VAL A 109 -7.33 1.58 -7.31
N HIS A 110 -6.73 0.43 -7.60
CA HIS A 110 -7.09 -0.54 -8.65
C HIS A 110 -6.76 -0.07 -10.07
N GLY A 111 -7.51 0.90 -10.60
CA GLY A 111 -7.32 1.43 -11.94
C GLY A 111 -7.39 0.40 -13.07
N VAL A 112 -8.08 -0.73 -12.90
CA VAL A 112 -8.13 -1.82 -13.89
C VAL A 112 -8.67 -1.35 -15.23
N ALA A 113 -9.69 -0.50 -15.21
CA ALA A 113 -10.32 0.05 -16.42
C ALA A 113 -9.58 1.26 -17.05
N THR A 114 -8.38 1.61 -16.55
CA THR A 114 -7.60 2.75 -17.04
C THR A 114 -6.93 2.43 -18.38
N GLY A 115 -7.17 3.27 -19.39
CA GLY A 115 -6.57 3.15 -20.72
C GLY A 115 -5.27 3.94 -20.91
N ARG A 116 -4.69 3.85 -22.12
CA ARG A 116 -3.46 4.59 -22.48
C ARG A 116 -3.63 6.12 -22.38
N ASP A 117 -4.74 6.65 -22.88
CA ASP A 117 -5.00 8.10 -22.84
C ASP A 117 -5.22 8.58 -21.40
N ASP A 118 -5.87 7.76 -20.58
CA ASP A 118 -6.05 8.00 -19.15
C ASP A 118 -4.69 8.02 -18.43
N ASN A 119 -3.79 7.08 -18.73
CA ASN A 119 -2.44 7.04 -18.15
C ASN A 119 -1.62 8.31 -18.47
N ALA A 120 -1.73 8.83 -19.68
CA ALA A 120 -1.07 10.09 -20.04
C ALA A 120 -1.59 11.27 -19.19
N LEU A 121 -2.90 11.33 -18.96
CA LEU A 121 -3.51 12.32 -18.07
C LEU A 121 -3.10 12.11 -16.60
N MET A 122 -3.08 10.87 -16.12
CA MET A 122 -2.60 10.55 -14.77
C MET A 122 -1.18 11.06 -14.55
N SER A 123 -0.27 10.82 -15.50
CA SER A 123 1.11 11.33 -15.42
C SER A 123 1.13 12.87 -15.42
N ALA A 124 0.41 13.51 -16.33
CA ALA A 124 0.34 14.98 -16.42
C ALA A 124 -0.20 15.65 -15.14
N PHE A 125 -1.18 15.02 -14.51
CA PHE A 125 -1.83 15.48 -13.29
C PHE A 125 -1.15 14.98 -12.00
N ASP A 126 -0.02 14.27 -12.10
CA ASP A 126 0.73 13.72 -10.97
C ASP A 126 -0.10 12.77 -10.08
N VAL A 127 -1.01 12.01 -10.71
CA VAL A 127 -1.80 10.97 -10.06
C VAL A 127 -0.94 9.71 -9.89
N THR A 128 -0.90 9.17 -8.67
CA THR A 128 -0.24 7.90 -8.40
C THR A 128 -1.22 6.73 -8.58
N LEU A 129 -0.89 5.75 -9.41
CA LEU A 129 -1.63 4.50 -9.48
C LEU A 129 -1.25 3.61 -8.28
N VAL A 130 -2.24 3.19 -7.48
CA VAL A 130 -2.08 2.21 -6.40
C VAL A 130 -2.54 0.86 -6.94
N TRP A 131 -1.58 0.03 -7.31
CA TRP A 131 -1.78 -1.23 -8.00
C TRP A 131 -1.86 -2.40 -7.02
N SER A 132 -2.96 -3.15 -7.08
CA SER A 132 -3.23 -4.35 -6.28
C SER A 132 -3.45 -5.56 -7.20
N PRO A 133 -2.41 -6.05 -7.92
CA PRO A 133 -2.57 -7.08 -8.94
C PRO A 133 -3.28 -8.34 -8.46
N ARG A 134 -3.04 -8.80 -7.22
CA ARG A 134 -3.67 -10.03 -6.72
C ARG A 134 -5.18 -9.89 -6.63
N SER A 135 -5.64 -8.82 -5.97
CA SER A 135 -7.07 -8.56 -5.80
C SER A 135 -7.75 -8.30 -7.14
N ASN A 136 -7.11 -7.56 -8.04
CA ASN A 136 -7.63 -7.31 -9.38
C ASN A 136 -7.89 -8.64 -10.14
N LEU A 137 -6.92 -9.55 -10.13
CA LEU A 137 -7.06 -10.86 -10.77
C LEU A 137 -8.15 -11.70 -10.10
N ALA A 138 -8.20 -11.72 -8.77
CA ALA A 138 -9.18 -12.47 -7.99
C ALA A 138 -10.62 -12.03 -8.29
N LEU A 139 -10.85 -10.71 -8.37
CA LEU A 139 -12.19 -10.13 -8.48
C LEU A 139 -12.65 -9.99 -9.94
N TYR A 140 -11.73 -9.68 -10.86
CA TYR A 140 -12.07 -9.29 -12.24
C TYR A 140 -11.51 -10.22 -13.30
N GLY A 141 -10.55 -11.09 -12.96
CA GLY A 141 -9.83 -11.94 -13.92
C GLY A 141 -8.84 -11.16 -14.79
N GLU A 142 -8.61 -9.88 -14.51
CA GLU A 142 -7.65 -9.02 -15.21
C GLU A 142 -7.16 -7.91 -14.27
N THR A 143 -6.00 -7.33 -14.59
CA THR A 143 -5.38 -6.24 -13.84
C THR A 143 -4.82 -5.19 -14.79
N VAL A 144 -4.33 -4.06 -14.27
CA VAL A 144 -3.85 -2.87 -15.01
C VAL A 144 -2.91 -3.24 -16.17
N ASP A 145 -2.97 -2.48 -17.26
CA ASP A 145 -1.96 -2.53 -18.32
C ASP A 145 -0.67 -1.88 -17.79
N ILE A 146 0.12 -2.68 -17.08
CA ILE A 146 1.32 -2.22 -16.39
C ILE A 146 2.37 -1.68 -17.37
N ALA A 147 2.46 -2.26 -18.58
CA ALA A 147 3.33 -1.78 -19.64
C ALA A 147 2.94 -0.36 -20.05
N GLY A 148 1.66 -0.17 -20.42
CA GLY A 148 1.14 1.14 -20.82
C GLY A 148 1.24 2.20 -19.73
N ALA A 149 1.05 1.83 -18.46
CA ALA A 149 1.18 2.76 -17.33
C ALA A 149 2.64 3.23 -17.14
N LEU A 150 3.60 2.29 -17.20
CA LEU A 150 5.02 2.62 -17.09
C LEU A 150 5.53 3.43 -18.28
N GLU A 151 5.16 3.06 -19.51
CA GLU A 151 5.50 3.81 -20.73
C GLU A 151 4.97 5.25 -20.69
N SER A 152 3.81 5.46 -20.08
CA SER A 152 3.20 6.79 -19.92
C SER A 152 3.81 7.59 -18.77
N GLY A 153 4.78 7.04 -18.03
CA GLY A 153 5.42 7.70 -16.89
C GLY A 153 4.50 7.88 -15.68
N VAL A 154 3.50 7.01 -15.51
CA VAL A 154 2.65 7.02 -14.31
C VAL A 154 3.45 6.52 -13.10
N ARG A 155 3.35 7.21 -11.97
CA ARG A 155 3.92 6.72 -10.71
C ARG A 155 3.06 5.58 -10.18
N ILE A 156 3.70 4.49 -9.77
CA ILE A 156 2.99 3.29 -9.30
C ILE A 156 3.40 2.97 -7.87
N ALA A 157 2.42 2.79 -6.98
CA ALA A 157 2.60 2.21 -5.66
C ALA A 157 1.92 0.83 -5.60
N LEU A 158 2.37 -0.06 -4.72
CA LEU A 158 1.71 -1.34 -4.49
C LEU A 158 0.77 -1.28 -3.28
N SER A 159 -0.33 -2.02 -3.35
CA SER A 159 -1.23 -2.26 -2.24
C SER A 159 -1.62 -3.73 -2.17
N THR A 160 -1.71 -4.27 -0.96
CA THR A 160 -2.16 -5.65 -0.71
C THR A 160 -3.66 -5.80 -0.87
N ASP A 161 -4.41 -4.69 -0.77
CA ASP A 161 -5.87 -4.66 -0.72
C ASP A 161 -6.48 -5.54 0.42
N TRP A 162 -7.78 -5.82 0.37
CA TRP A 162 -8.50 -6.61 1.37
C TRP A 162 -8.11 -8.10 1.31
N SER A 163 -7.72 -8.66 2.46
CA SER A 163 -7.19 -10.02 2.61
C SER A 163 -7.91 -11.16 1.86
N PRO A 164 -9.26 -11.24 1.74
CA PRO A 164 -9.93 -12.31 1.02
C PRO A 164 -9.64 -12.35 -0.49
N SER A 165 -9.38 -11.20 -1.12
CA SER A 165 -9.03 -11.13 -2.54
C SER A 165 -7.56 -10.76 -2.76
N GLY A 166 -6.95 -10.08 -1.79
CA GLY A 166 -5.61 -9.52 -1.85
C GLY A 166 -4.50 -10.40 -1.28
N SER A 167 -3.33 -9.80 -1.09
CA SER A 167 -2.19 -10.46 -0.44
C SER A 167 -2.23 -10.28 1.08
N PHE A 168 -1.67 -11.23 1.82
CA PHE A 168 -1.51 -11.07 3.27
C PHE A 168 -0.30 -10.19 3.61
N THR A 169 0.70 -10.16 2.74
CA THR A 169 1.90 -9.35 2.90
C THR A 169 2.27 -8.55 1.66
N MET A 170 2.96 -7.43 1.86
CA MET A 170 3.56 -6.67 0.75
C MET A 170 4.57 -7.51 -0.05
N ARG A 171 5.24 -8.48 0.57
CA ARG A 171 6.14 -9.42 -0.12
C ARG A 171 5.38 -10.26 -1.15
N GLU A 172 4.24 -10.80 -0.76
CA GLU A 172 3.39 -11.59 -1.63
C GLU A 172 2.78 -10.76 -2.75
N GLU A 173 2.44 -9.50 -2.48
CA GLU A 173 1.99 -8.57 -3.50
C GLU A 173 3.12 -8.25 -4.50
N VAL A 174 4.35 -8.01 -4.02
CA VAL A 174 5.53 -7.83 -4.88
C VAL A 174 5.78 -9.05 -5.77
N ARG A 175 5.69 -10.27 -5.22
CA ARG A 175 5.81 -11.51 -6.01
C ARG A 175 4.72 -11.59 -7.08
N CYS A 176 3.49 -11.21 -6.74
CA CYS A 176 2.36 -11.12 -7.67
C CYS A 176 2.64 -10.12 -8.80
N ALA A 177 2.99 -8.89 -8.43
CA ALA A 177 3.30 -7.79 -9.33
C ALA A 177 4.43 -8.16 -10.31
N ARG A 178 5.51 -8.76 -9.81
CA ARG A 178 6.62 -9.23 -10.63
C ARG A 178 6.18 -10.27 -11.65
N ARG A 179 5.39 -11.28 -11.21
CA ARG A 179 4.86 -12.31 -12.10
C ARG A 179 3.97 -11.71 -13.19
N VAL A 180 2.99 -10.88 -12.81
CA VAL A 180 2.09 -10.23 -13.76
C VAL A 180 2.85 -9.37 -14.76
N ALA A 181 3.83 -8.59 -14.31
CA ALA A 181 4.65 -7.79 -15.21
C ALA A 181 5.46 -8.67 -16.18
N THR A 182 6.01 -9.78 -15.71
CA THR A 182 6.76 -10.74 -16.52
C THR A 182 5.87 -11.37 -17.59
N ASP A 183 4.66 -11.79 -17.22
CA ASP A 183 3.65 -12.33 -18.15
C ASP A 183 3.22 -11.28 -19.19
N ALA A 184 3.28 -10.00 -18.84
CA ALA A 184 3.04 -8.86 -19.74
C ALA A 184 4.28 -8.44 -20.57
N GLY A 185 5.41 -9.14 -20.46
CA GLY A 185 6.65 -8.82 -21.18
C GLY A 185 7.43 -7.62 -20.60
N VAL A 186 7.13 -7.22 -19.37
CA VAL A 186 7.74 -6.08 -18.68
C VAL A 186 8.68 -6.57 -17.57
N ALA A 187 9.93 -6.13 -17.63
CA ALA A 187 10.86 -6.34 -16.52
C ALA A 187 10.64 -5.28 -15.43
N LEU A 188 10.43 -5.73 -14.20
CA LEU A 188 10.43 -4.87 -13.01
C LEU A 188 11.66 -5.16 -12.15
N PRO A 189 12.74 -4.36 -12.28
CA PRO A 189 13.92 -4.50 -11.43
C PRO A 189 13.57 -4.39 -9.94
N GLY A 190 14.40 -5.01 -9.09
CA GLY A 190 14.25 -4.94 -7.63
C GLY A 190 14.11 -3.53 -7.10
N GLU A 191 14.93 -2.58 -7.57
CA GLU A 191 14.83 -1.18 -7.18
C GLU A 191 13.44 -0.59 -7.51
N THR A 192 12.89 -0.88 -8.68
CA THR A 192 11.57 -0.39 -9.11
C THR A 192 10.48 -0.93 -8.18
N LEU A 193 10.45 -2.23 -7.93
CA LEU A 193 9.49 -2.86 -7.01
C LEU A 193 9.66 -2.35 -5.58
N TRP A 194 10.89 -2.15 -5.13
CA TRP A 194 11.19 -1.57 -3.83
C TRP A 194 10.65 -0.14 -3.70
N ARG A 195 10.81 0.70 -4.73
CA ARG A 195 10.21 2.05 -4.76
C ARG A 195 8.69 1.99 -4.77
N MET A 196 8.08 1.08 -5.53
CA MET A 196 6.62 0.87 -5.55
C MET A 196 6.08 0.47 -4.17
N ALA A 197 6.82 -0.36 -3.42
CA ALA A 197 6.45 -0.83 -2.09
C ALA A 197 6.79 0.14 -0.94
N THR A 198 7.55 1.22 -1.22
CA THR A 198 8.02 2.17 -0.18
C THR A 198 7.74 3.63 -0.56
N GLY A 199 8.70 4.30 -1.19
CA GLY A 199 8.66 5.74 -1.48
C GLY A 199 7.46 6.19 -2.29
N ASN A 200 6.99 5.38 -3.24
CA ASN A 200 5.82 5.74 -4.06
C ASN A 200 4.52 5.70 -3.24
N GLY A 201 4.41 4.80 -2.27
CA GLY A 201 3.28 4.78 -1.34
C GLY A 201 3.28 5.99 -0.42
N ALA A 202 4.46 6.38 0.11
CA ALA A 202 4.60 7.61 0.89
C ALA A 202 4.21 8.84 0.07
N TYR A 203 4.63 8.90 -1.20
CA TYR A 203 4.26 9.98 -2.12
C TYR A 203 2.76 10.02 -2.41
N ALA A 204 2.12 8.88 -2.66
CA ALA A 204 0.68 8.78 -2.92
C ALA A 204 -0.15 9.37 -1.76
N LEU A 205 0.38 9.30 -0.54
CA LEU A 205 -0.25 9.78 0.68
C LEU A 205 0.18 11.20 1.08
N GLY A 206 1.12 11.82 0.37
CA GLY A 206 1.67 13.14 0.74
C GLY A 206 2.48 13.11 2.02
N LEU A 207 3.16 11.99 2.28
CA LEU A 207 3.95 11.72 3.48
C LEU A 207 5.42 11.46 3.17
N GLU A 208 5.91 11.83 1.98
CA GLU A 208 7.30 11.66 1.58
C GLU A 208 8.30 12.47 2.44
N ASP A 209 7.81 13.47 3.17
CA ASP A 209 8.56 14.23 4.18
C ASP A 209 8.70 13.47 5.51
N ARG A 210 7.95 12.38 5.69
CA ARG A 210 7.88 11.59 6.91
C ARG A 210 8.28 10.13 6.73
N PHE A 211 8.03 9.53 5.56
CA PHE A 211 8.22 8.10 5.30
C PHE A 211 8.81 7.81 3.92
N GLY A 212 9.04 6.52 3.65
CA GLY A 212 9.40 6.02 2.33
C GLY A 212 10.88 6.10 1.97
N ALA A 213 11.71 6.68 2.85
CA ALA A 213 13.16 6.74 2.69
C ALA A 213 13.87 6.79 4.05
N ILE A 214 15.15 6.39 4.05
CA ILE A 214 16.05 6.54 5.20
C ILE A 214 16.83 7.84 5.01
N ARG A 215 16.35 8.93 5.60
CA ARG A 215 16.97 10.26 5.53
C ARG A 215 16.81 11.01 6.87
N PRO A 216 17.75 11.90 7.23
CA PRO A 216 17.58 12.75 8.41
C PRO A 216 16.26 13.52 8.36
N GLY A 217 15.54 13.56 9.49
CA GLY A 217 14.24 14.23 9.63
C GLY A 217 13.02 13.36 9.34
N LEU A 218 13.17 12.22 8.65
CA LEU A 218 12.09 11.26 8.43
C LEU A 218 11.89 10.35 9.66
N ARG A 219 10.74 9.67 9.71
CA ARG A 219 10.44 8.70 10.76
C ARG A 219 11.32 7.46 10.62
N ALA A 220 11.78 6.96 11.76
CA ALA A 220 12.57 5.72 11.83
C ALA A 220 11.64 4.49 11.80
N ASP A 221 10.90 4.37 10.70
CA ASP A 221 10.09 3.20 10.36
C ASP A 221 10.93 2.26 9.49
N LEU A 222 11.58 1.29 10.14
CA LEU A 222 12.68 0.53 9.56
C LEU A 222 12.44 -0.97 9.73
N ILE A 223 13.02 -1.76 8.83
CA ILE A 223 13.19 -3.19 9.02
C ILE A 223 14.67 -3.53 8.86
N LEU A 224 15.16 -4.45 9.70
CA LEU A 224 16.47 -5.06 9.54
C LEU A 224 16.28 -6.44 8.92
N VAL A 225 16.88 -6.62 7.76
CA VAL A 225 16.81 -7.87 7.00
C VAL A 225 18.19 -8.52 6.99
N ARG A 226 18.24 -9.81 7.29
CA ARG A 226 19.44 -10.63 7.13
C ARG A 226 19.81 -10.67 5.65
N HIS A 227 21.03 -10.23 5.33
CA HIS A 227 21.52 -10.25 3.96
C HIS A 227 22.52 -11.40 3.78
N ALA A 228 22.25 -12.27 2.80
CA ALA A 228 23.09 -13.41 2.45
C ALA A 228 23.96 -13.17 1.20
N GLY A 229 24.11 -11.91 0.75
CA GLY A 229 24.80 -11.53 -0.49
C GLY A 229 23.84 -11.23 -1.65
N GLY A 230 24.35 -10.56 -2.70
CA GLY A 230 23.58 -10.22 -3.91
C GLY A 230 23.01 -8.80 -3.93
N ASP A 231 22.00 -8.57 -4.78
CA ASP A 231 21.32 -7.28 -4.88
C ASP A 231 20.52 -6.94 -3.60
N LEU A 232 20.70 -5.73 -3.08
CA LEU A 232 20.10 -5.31 -1.82
C LEU A 232 18.59 -5.14 -1.91
N HIS A 233 18.07 -4.66 -3.05
CA HIS A 233 16.63 -4.52 -3.23
C HIS A 233 15.97 -5.89 -3.30
N GLU A 234 16.54 -6.82 -4.04
CA GLU A 234 16.06 -8.21 -4.08
C GLU A 234 16.06 -8.84 -2.70
N ALA A 235 17.15 -8.70 -1.93
CA ALA A 235 17.22 -9.25 -0.57
C ALA A 235 16.06 -8.80 0.32
N VAL A 236 15.68 -7.52 0.27
CA VAL A 236 14.54 -6.98 1.02
C VAL A 236 13.20 -7.50 0.48
N LEU A 237 13.04 -7.57 -0.84
CA LEU A 237 11.79 -7.97 -1.48
C LEU A 237 11.49 -9.47 -1.35
N THR A 238 12.52 -10.30 -1.25
CA THR A 238 12.37 -11.76 -1.13
C THR A 238 12.46 -12.27 0.31
N ALA A 239 12.84 -11.42 1.26
CA ALA A 239 13.02 -11.76 2.68
C ALA A 239 11.83 -12.55 3.25
N THR A 240 12.11 -13.71 3.82
CA THR A 240 11.15 -14.47 4.62
C THR A 240 10.98 -13.85 6.01
N ASP A 241 10.06 -14.39 6.80
CA ASP A 241 9.83 -13.88 8.15
C ASP A 241 11.05 -14.14 9.06
N GLU A 242 11.78 -15.23 8.80
CA GLU A 242 13.05 -15.57 9.47
C GLU A 242 14.21 -14.64 9.10
N ASP A 243 14.12 -14.01 7.93
CA ASP A 243 15.11 -13.03 7.47
C ASP A 243 14.89 -11.65 8.09
N ILE A 244 13.69 -11.36 8.60
CA ILE A 244 13.39 -10.10 9.28
C ILE A 244 13.86 -10.17 10.73
N LEU A 245 15.03 -9.59 11.00
CA LEU A 245 15.67 -9.65 12.31
C LEU A 245 15.09 -8.64 13.30
N ALA A 246 14.58 -7.51 12.80
CA ALA A 246 13.90 -6.53 13.63
C ALA A 246 13.03 -5.56 12.81
N THR A 247 12.03 -5.00 13.46
CA THR A 247 11.16 -3.95 12.91
C THR A 247 11.06 -2.79 13.90
N TRP A 248 11.23 -1.58 13.40
CA TRP A 248 11.03 -0.34 14.14
C TRP A 248 9.89 0.47 13.58
N ILE A 249 9.16 1.11 14.48
CA ILE A 249 8.11 2.07 14.19
C ILE A 249 8.43 3.31 15.01
N ASP A 250 8.71 4.43 14.33
CA ASP A 250 9.14 5.70 14.92
C ASP A 250 10.36 5.55 15.84
N GLY A 251 11.32 4.73 15.42
CA GLY A 251 12.56 4.47 16.15
C GLY A 251 12.40 3.52 17.33
N ARG A 252 11.19 2.98 17.57
CA ARG A 252 10.92 2.01 18.63
C ARG A 252 10.88 0.60 18.05
N ALA A 253 11.67 -0.31 18.60
CA ALA A 253 11.65 -1.71 18.18
C ALA A 253 10.32 -2.35 18.62
N ILE A 254 9.59 -2.91 17.66
CA ILE A 254 8.31 -3.60 17.88
C ILE A 254 8.46 -5.11 17.71
N LEU A 255 9.37 -5.55 16.84
CA LEU A 255 9.74 -6.96 16.64
C LEU A 255 11.26 -7.07 16.67
N VAL A 256 11.77 -8.07 17.37
CA VAL A 256 13.19 -8.41 17.44
C VAL A 256 13.29 -9.94 17.44
N ALA A 257 14.08 -10.51 16.53
CA ALA A 257 14.32 -11.95 16.50
C ALA A 257 15.14 -12.37 17.74
N GLY A 258 14.88 -13.55 18.31
CA GLY A 258 15.51 -14.00 19.56
C GLY A 258 17.04 -13.93 19.58
N LEU A 259 17.70 -14.23 18.44
CA LEU A 259 19.16 -14.07 18.29
C LEU A 259 19.62 -12.62 18.52
N LEU A 260 18.82 -11.64 18.08
CA LEU A 260 19.11 -10.24 18.31
C LEU A 260 18.80 -9.87 19.77
N GLU A 261 17.76 -10.40 20.40
CA GLU A 261 17.50 -10.18 21.83
C GLU A 261 18.68 -10.63 22.72
N GLU A 262 19.25 -11.81 22.43
CA GLU A 262 20.44 -12.33 23.10
C GLU A 262 21.66 -11.41 22.87
N ALA A 263 21.88 -10.95 21.64
CA ALA A 263 22.96 -10.03 21.30
C ALA A 263 22.79 -8.63 21.92
N LEU A 264 21.56 -8.16 22.08
CA LEU A 264 21.24 -6.92 22.78
C LEU A 264 21.51 -7.07 24.29
N GLY A 265 21.55 -8.29 24.83
CA GLY A 265 21.91 -8.58 26.22
C GLY A 265 20.95 -7.94 27.22
N GLY A 266 19.67 -7.87 26.89
CA GLY A 266 18.64 -7.22 27.71
C GLY A 266 18.71 -5.68 27.75
N ARG A 267 19.53 -5.04 26.91
CA ARG A 267 19.61 -3.57 26.83
C ARG A 267 18.41 -3.01 26.06
N GLU A 268 17.77 -2.02 26.67
CA GLU A 268 16.65 -1.27 26.08
C GLU A 268 17.07 -0.47 24.84
N CYS A 269 18.36 -0.15 24.66
CA CYS A 269 18.87 0.49 23.46
C CYS A 269 20.27 0.01 23.05
N VAL A 270 20.52 -0.07 21.74
CA VAL A 270 21.84 -0.35 21.17
C VAL A 270 22.24 0.70 20.14
N ALA A 271 23.51 1.09 20.17
CA ALA A 271 24.09 1.94 19.14
C ALA A 271 24.45 1.07 17.93
N LEU A 272 23.95 1.43 16.74
CA LEU A 272 24.51 0.91 15.49
C LEU A 272 25.84 1.65 15.27
N GLU A 273 26.91 0.93 14.97
CA GLU A 273 28.23 1.55 14.78
C GLU A 273 28.17 2.72 13.78
N GLY A 274 28.69 3.88 14.19
CA GLY A 274 28.78 5.07 13.34
C GLY A 274 27.54 5.96 13.27
N VAL A 275 26.42 5.61 13.93
CA VAL A 275 25.19 6.43 13.90
C VAL A 275 24.71 6.75 15.31
N ALA A 276 24.69 8.05 15.65
CA ALA A 276 23.78 8.59 16.65
C ALA A 276 22.52 9.05 15.90
N PRO A 277 21.29 8.62 16.27
CA PRO A 277 20.85 8.15 17.59
C PRO A 277 20.86 6.62 17.84
N LYS A 278 20.70 6.24 19.12
CA LYS A 278 20.55 4.85 19.59
C LYS A 278 19.22 4.23 19.13
N VAL A 279 19.23 2.94 18.85
CA VAL A 279 18.05 2.14 18.52
C VAL A 279 17.48 1.54 19.80
N CYS A 280 16.24 1.85 20.17
CA CYS A 280 15.65 1.44 21.45
C CYS A 280 14.46 0.47 21.28
N GLY A 281 14.45 -0.66 21.99
CA GLY A 281 13.38 -1.65 22.06
C GLY A 281 12.77 -1.71 23.46
N LEU A 282 11.44 -1.79 23.53
CA LEU A 282 10.69 -1.53 24.76
C LEU A 282 9.56 -2.53 25.00
N LEU A 283 9.84 -3.85 25.02
CA LEU A 283 8.83 -4.86 25.35
C LEU A 283 8.13 -4.54 26.70
N GLY A 284 8.87 -4.01 27.69
CA GLY A 284 8.34 -3.67 29.02
C GLY A 284 7.31 -2.52 29.08
N ARG A 285 7.25 -1.63 28.09
CA ARG A 285 6.29 -0.50 28.11
C ARG A 285 4.96 -0.83 27.45
N PHE A 286 4.88 -1.91 26.69
CA PHE A 286 3.66 -2.35 25.99
C PHE A 286 2.87 -3.40 26.76
N ARG A 287 3.36 -3.84 27.94
CA ARG A 287 2.73 -4.88 28.78
C ARG A 287 2.37 -6.16 28.01
N LEU A 288 3.18 -6.53 27.02
CA LEU A 288 3.03 -7.79 26.30
C LEU A 288 4.33 -8.58 26.44
N SER A 289 4.24 -9.72 27.12
CA SER A 289 5.20 -10.80 27.09
C SER A 289 5.18 -11.49 25.72
N ALA A 290 6.22 -12.25 25.39
CA ALA A 290 6.25 -13.10 24.20
C ALA A 290 5.03 -14.05 24.12
N GLY A 291 4.54 -14.52 25.27
CA GLY A 291 3.31 -15.32 25.36
C GLY A 291 2.04 -14.53 25.06
N GLU A 292 1.93 -13.27 25.53
CA GLU A 292 0.79 -12.41 25.23
C GLU A 292 0.78 -11.94 23.78
N PHE A 293 1.95 -11.68 23.18
CA PHE A 293 2.07 -11.46 21.74
C PHE A 293 1.69 -12.72 20.95
N GLY A 294 2.14 -13.90 21.39
CA GLY A 294 1.75 -15.21 20.84
C GLY A 294 0.24 -15.47 20.87
N ALA A 295 -0.43 -15.09 21.95
CA ALA A 295 -1.90 -15.16 22.07
C ALA A 295 -2.61 -14.13 21.16
N TYR A 296 -2.03 -12.94 20.98
CA TYR A 296 -2.58 -11.91 20.08
C TYR A 296 -2.56 -12.34 18.60
N ILE A 297 -1.67 -13.26 18.24
CA ILE A 297 -1.52 -13.81 16.89
C ILE A 297 -2.09 -15.24 16.78
N GLU A 298 -2.77 -15.76 17.80
CA GLU A 298 -3.27 -17.15 17.83
C GLU A 298 -4.36 -17.38 16.75
N ASP A 299 -5.18 -16.36 16.48
CA ASP A 299 -6.13 -16.31 15.37
C ASP A 299 -5.55 -15.67 14.09
N ALA A 300 -4.28 -15.26 14.11
CA ALA A 300 -3.63 -14.70 12.93
C ALA A 300 -3.36 -15.81 11.91
N VAL A 301 -3.75 -15.58 10.66
CA VAL A 301 -3.37 -16.46 9.56
C VAL A 301 -1.85 -16.39 9.41
N PRO A 302 -1.11 -17.52 9.43
CA PRO A 302 0.32 -17.51 9.25
C PRO A 302 0.69 -16.78 7.94
N LEU A 303 1.63 -15.82 8.00
CA LEU A 303 2.06 -15.00 6.85
C LEU A 303 2.73 -15.82 5.73
N ASN A 304 3.01 -17.10 6.00
CA ASN A 304 3.56 -18.10 5.09
C ASN A 304 2.49 -19.07 4.57
N ASP A 305 1.26 -19.05 5.09
CA ASP A 305 0.13 -19.80 4.52
C ASP A 305 -0.51 -19.01 3.37
N ALA A 306 0.01 -19.24 2.18
CA ALA A 306 -0.57 -18.71 0.94
C ALA A 306 -1.70 -19.58 0.37
N SER A 307 -2.07 -20.70 1.01
CA SER A 307 -3.05 -21.65 0.46
C SER A 307 -4.46 -21.06 0.32
N ARG A 308 -4.76 -20.03 1.12
CA ARG A 308 -6.04 -19.30 1.10
C ARG A 308 -5.98 -17.97 0.35
N GLN A 309 -4.82 -17.59 -0.19
CA GLN A 309 -4.71 -16.36 -0.96
C GLN A 309 -5.16 -16.59 -2.41
N ALA A 310 -5.73 -15.55 -3.01
CA ALA A 310 -6.09 -15.62 -4.41
C ALA A 310 -4.84 -15.85 -5.30
N PRO A 311 -4.97 -16.61 -6.40
CA PRO A 311 -3.86 -16.88 -7.29
C PRO A 311 -3.40 -15.59 -8.01
N CYS A 312 -2.11 -15.54 -8.32
CA CYS A 312 -1.48 -14.47 -9.11
C CYS A 312 -1.34 -14.81 -10.59
N GLU A 313 -2.03 -15.86 -11.04
CA GLU A 313 -1.98 -16.30 -12.42
C GLU A 313 -2.96 -15.47 -13.24
N THR A 314 -2.49 -14.93 -14.35
CA THR A 314 -3.38 -14.37 -15.35
C THR A 314 -4.19 -15.53 -15.94
N PRO A 315 -5.54 -15.50 -15.91
CA PRO A 315 -6.34 -16.54 -16.54
C PRO A 315 -5.92 -16.71 -18.00
N PRO A 316 -5.93 -17.95 -18.56
CA PRO A 316 -5.70 -18.13 -19.97
C PRO A 316 -6.68 -17.28 -20.78
N ARG A 317 -6.15 -16.57 -21.78
CA ARG A 317 -6.92 -15.70 -22.68
C ARG A 317 -7.82 -16.49 -23.62
#